data_AF-A0A0U9HAK3-F1
#
_entry.id   AF-A0A0U9HAK3-F1
#
_cell.length_a   1.000
_cell.length_b   1.000
_cell.length_c   1.000
_cell.angle_alpha   90.00
_cell.angle_beta   90.00
_cell.angle_gamma   90.00
#
_symmetry.space_group_name_H-M   'P 1'
#
loop_
_entity.id
_entity.type
_entity.pdbx_description
1 polymer ?
#
loop_
_entity_poly.entity_id
_entity_poly.type
_entity_poly.pdbx_seq_one_letter_code
_entity_poly.pdbx_strand_id
1 'polypeptide(L)'
;MLNTLGNVSLLDIYLSDRRVVEPHYHQNAAELVYCISGAARVSFINPFNNEVSNIIIRPGQVANIPQGWWHWEEATTDQTHLLAIFDSPYPEYIFGSDILTKTPVEVLAHTYCLNADQLRKTLSPLNNETIIIGPTDECEQNQVKQQYANQQSVKQTYSRSDNSSTYYGGYYPQGQNHF
;
A
#
# COMPACT_ATOMS: atom_id res chain seq x y z
N MET A 1 28.12 27.00 14.42
CA MET A 1 26.84 27.17 15.16
C MET A 1 26.23 28.49 14.76
N LEU A 2 24.92 28.50 14.50
CA LEU A 2 24.15 29.60 13.91
C LEU A 2 22.83 29.78 14.67
N ASN A 3 22.30 31.00 14.61
CA ASN A 3 21.53 31.64 15.66
C ASN A 3 20.02 31.77 15.40
N THR A 4 19.50 31.28 14.27
CA THR A 4 18.05 31.06 14.09
C THR A 4 17.80 29.94 13.07
N LEU A 5 16.70 29.22 13.24
CA LEU A 5 16.11 28.36 12.22
C LEU A 5 14.86 29.10 11.70
N GLY A 6 14.95 29.75 10.55
CA GLY A 6 13.85 30.52 9.94
C GLY A 6 13.24 29.76 8.77
N ASN A 7 11.91 29.81 8.63
CA ASN A 7 11.14 29.14 7.58
C ASN A 7 11.40 27.63 7.50
N VAL A 8 11.36 26.95 8.64
CA VAL A 8 11.51 25.49 8.70
C VAL A 8 10.44 24.92 9.62
N SER A 9 9.95 23.73 9.28
CA SER A 9 9.15 22.91 10.17
C SER A 9 9.65 21.46 10.11
N LEU A 10 9.29 20.68 11.13
CA LEU A 10 9.73 19.31 11.28
C LEU A 10 8.54 18.42 11.63
N LEU A 11 8.52 17.22 11.09
CA LEU A 11 7.53 16.18 11.40
C LEU A 11 8.24 14.88 11.74
N ASP A 12 7.93 14.34 12.93
CA ASP A 12 8.35 13.01 13.35
C ASP A 12 7.39 11.95 12.78
N ILE A 13 7.95 10.92 12.16
CA ILE A 13 7.20 9.85 11.51
C ILE A 13 7.69 8.49 12.03
N TYR A 14 6.77 7.69 12.56
CA TYR A 14 7.04 6.34 13.05
C TYR A 14 6.24 5.33 12.25
N LEU A 15 6.93 4.33 11.69
CA LEU A 15 6.34 3.33 10.81
C LEU A 15 6.76 1.92 11.22
N SER A 16 5.79 1.02 11.24
CA SER A 16 6.03 -0.43 11.18
C SER A 16 6.36 -0.86 9.75
N ASP A 17 6.90 -2.07 9.59
CA ASP A 17 7.29 -2.62 8.30
C ASP A 17 6.13 -2.55 7.28
N ARG A 18 6.44 -2.14 6.05
CA ARG A 18 5.50 -1.98 4.92
C ARG A 18 4.40 -0.93 5.11
N ARG A 19 4.45 -0.12 6.18
CA ARG A 19 3.60 1.08 6.28
C ARG A 19 4.14 2.19 5.40
N VAL A 20 3.23 2.95 4.82
CA VAL A 20 3.47 3.94 3.78
C VAL A 20 2.87 5.26 4.23
N VAL A 21 3.65 6.33 4.27
CA VAL A 21 3.08 7.68 4.22
C VAL A 21 2.54 7.85 2.81
N GLU A 22 1.23 8.11 2.69
CA GLU A 22 0.55 7.97 1.39
C GLU A 22 1.15 8.86 0.30
N PRO A 23 0.99 8.50 -0.99
CA PRO A 23 1.38 9.38 -2.08
C PRO A 23 0.80 10.79 -1.94
N HIS A 24 1.66 11.81 -1.96
CA HIS A 24 1.29 13.20 -1.75
C HIS A 24 2.29 14.16 -2.40
N TYR A 25 2.00 15.46 -2.33
CA TYR A 25 2.96 16.51 -2.67
C TYR A 25 2.74 17.75 -1.82
N HIS A 26 3.81 18.54 -1.70
CA HIS A 26 3.81 19.82 -1.01
C HIS A 26 3.85 20.99 -2.00
N GLN A 27 2.80 21.81 -2.04
CA GLN A 27 2.71 22.93 -2.99
C GLN A 27 3.67 24.06 -2.65
N ASN A 28 4.06 24.19 -1.38
CA ASN A 28 4.75 25.35 -0.82
C ASN A 28 6.06 24.99 -0.07
N ALA A 29 6.51 23.74 -0.13
CA ALA A 29 7.71 23.29 0.58
C ALA A 29 8.44 22.18 -0.18
N ALA A 30 9.77 22.20 -0.15
CA ALA A 30 10.58 21.02 -0.34
C ALA A 30 10.63 20.21 0.97
N GLU A 31 10.90 18.92 0.86
CA GLU A 31 11.03 18.01 2.00
C GLU A 31 12.37 17.29 1.97
N LEU A 32 13.03 17.25 3.11
CA LEU A 32 14.18 16.40 3.37
C LEU A 32 13.79 15.36 4.41
N VAL A 33 13.84 14.09 4.02
CA VAL A 33 13.58 12.95 4.89
C VAL A 33 14.89 12.42 5.44
N TYR A 34 15.11 12.56 6.75
CA TYR A 34 16.26 12.00 7.46
C TYR A 34 15.86 10.73 8.19
N CYS A 35 16.61 9.64 7.98
CA CYS A 35 16.36 8.38 8.69
C CYS A 35 17.12 8.36 10.03
N ILE A 36 16.37 8.30 11.14
CA ILE A 36 16.90 8.19 12.50
C ILE A 36 17.17 6.71 12.85
N SER A 37 16.18 5.84 12.64
CA SER A 37 16.28 4.39 12.85
C SER A 37 15.48 3.62 11.80
N GLY A 38 15.75 2.31 11.68
CA GLY A 38 15.11 1.45 10.68
C GLY A 38 15.63 1.70 9.26
N ALA A 39 14.75 1.62 8.26
CA ALA A 39 15.08 1.92 6.87
C ALA A 39 13.81 2.21 6.07
N ALA A 40 13.88 3.16 5.14
CA ALA A 40 12.76 3.53 4.28
C ALA A 40 13.16 3.58 2.81
N ARG A 41 12.18 3.36 1.94
CA ARG A 41 12.23 3.68 0.51
C ARG A 41 11.42 4.94 0.28
N VAL A 42 12.11 6.03 -0.06
CA VAL A 42 11.50 7.29 -0.47
C VAL A 42 11.43 7.29 -1.99
N SER A 43 10.23 7.45 -2.54
CA SER A 43 10.01 7.35 -3.98
C SER A 43 9.24 8.57 -4.48
N PHE A 44 9.50 8.96 -5.72
CA PHE A 44 8.84 10.11 -6.33
C PHE A 44 8.78 10.02 -7.85
N ILE A 45 7.83 10.74 -8.44
CA ILE A 45 7.78 10.98 -9.88
C ILE A 45 8.58 12.23 -10.18
N ASN A 46 9.61 12.12 -11.02
CA ASN A 46 10.38 13.27 -11.47
C ASN A 46 9.58 14.01 -12.57
N PRO A 47 9.14 15.26 -12.35
CA PRO A 47 8.30 15.99 -13.29
C PRO A 47 9.02 16.40 -14.58
N PHE A 48 10.36 16.30 -14.63
CA PHE A 48 11.15 16.68 -15.81
C PHE A 48 11.32 15.55 -16.83
N ASN A 49 11.23 14.29 -16.39
CA ASN A 49 11.34 13.13 -17.27
C ASN A 49 10.17 12.12 -17.13
N ASN A 50 9.25 12.37 -16.19
CA ASN A 50 8.10 11.52 -15.89
C ASN A 50 8.46 10.08 -15.47
N GLU A 51 9.63 9.90 -14.85
CA GLU A 51 10.10 8.60 -14.36
C GLU A 51 9.97 8.50 -12.83
N VAL A 52 9.70 7.28 -12.35
CA VAL A 52 9.71 6.98 -10.92
C VAL A 52 11.15 6.74 -10.45
N SER A 53 11.57 7.50 -9.45
CA SER A 53 12.84 7.28 -8.73
C SER A 53 12.57 6.65 -7.38
N ASN A 54 13.52 5.82 -6.92
CA ASN A 54 13.44 5.12 -5.64
C ASN A 54 14.77 5.31 -4.90
N ILE A 55 14.74 5.90 -3.72
CA ILE A 55 15.91 6.15 -2.87
C ILE A 55 15.72 5.38 -1.57
N ILE A 56 16.63 4.43 -1.30
CA ILE A 56 16.64 3.72 -0.02
C ILE A 56 17.52 4.49 0.96
N ILE A 57 16.97 4.82 2.13
CA ILE A 57 17.67 5.49 3.23
C ILE A 57 17.72 4.58 4.46
N ARG A 58 18.87 4.61 5.14
CA ARG A 58 19.20 3.93 6.40
C ARG A 58 19.65 4.97 7.43
N PRO A 59 19.89 4.60 8.70
CA PRO A 59 20.19 5.56 9.75
C PRO A 59 21.36 6.49 9.38
N GLY A 60 21.14 7.80 9.48
CA GLY A 60 22.11 8.83 9.10
C GLY A 60 22.06 9.25 7.62
N GLN A 61 21.22 8.64 6.80
CA GLN A 61 21.04 8.99 5.38
C GLN A 61 19.81 9.86 5.17
N VAL A 62 19.80 10.58 4.04
CA VAL A 62 18.75 11.51 3.65
C VAL A 62 18.25 11.26 2.24
N ALA A 63 16.98 11.58 2.00
CA ALA A 63 16.42 11.79 0.67
C ALA A 63 15.85 13.21 0.60
N ASN A 64 16.09 13.91 -0.51
CA ASN A 64 15.56 15.25 -0.75
C ASN A 64 14.49 15.18 -1.85
N ILE A 65 13.29 15.66 -1.53
CA ILE A 65 12.14 15.77 -2.43
C ILE A 65 11.94 17.26 -2.71
N PRO A 66 12.12 17.73 -3.95
CA PRO A 66 11.88 19.12 -4.28
C PRO A 66 10.39 19.49 -4.19
N GLN A 67 10.13 20.78 -3.97
CA GLN A 67 8.78 21.33 -3.87
C GLN A 67 7.90 20.93 -5.06
N GLY A 68 6.68 20.48 -4.76
CA GLY A 68 5.67 20.11 -5.75
C GLY A 68 5.83 18.73 -6.37
N TRP A 69 6.83 17.93 -5.97
CA TRP A 69 7.04 16.59 -6.52
C TRP A 69 6.10 15.59 -5.85
N TRP A 70 5.45 14.74 -6.65
CA TRP A 70 4.61 13.65 -6.14
C TRP A 70 5.48 12.54 -5.56
N HIS A 71 5.30 12.19 -4.28
CA HIS A 71 6.20 11.30 -3.55
C HIS A 71 5.50 10.51 -2.44
N TRP A 72 6.18 9.49 -1.92
CA TRP A 72 5.75 8.65 -0.80
C TRP A 72 6.93 7.99 -0.08
N GLU A 73 6.76 7.70 1.20
CA GLU A 73 7.73 6.98 2.03
C GLU A 73 7.18 5.61 2.43
N GLU A 74 7.91 4.54 2.12
CA GLU A 74 7.59 3.19 2.58
C GLU A 74 8.64 2.72 3.59
N ALA A 75 8.20 2.27 4.76
CA ALA A 75 9.07 1.57 5.70
C ALA A 75 9.44 0.19 5.16
N THR A 76 10.74 -0.11 5.15
CA THR A 76 11.29 -1.41 4.70
C THR A 76 11.77 -2.29 5.85
N THR A 77 11.62 -1.79 7.08
CA THR A 77 11.84 -2.50 8.34
C THR A 77 10.87 -1.98 9.40
N ASP A 78 10.59 -2.80 10.42
CA ASP A 78 9.89 -2.34 11.62
C ASP A 78 10.67 -1.25 12.37
N GLN A 79 9.94 -0.48 13.20
CA GLN A 79 10.51 0.57 14.05
C GLN A 79 11.32 1.60 13.24
N THR A 80 10.83 1.91 12.03
CA THR A 80 11.39 2.96 11.19
C THR A 80 10.98 4.31 11.74
N HIS A 81 11.97 5.15 12.04
CA HIS A 81 11.79 6.51 12.54
C HIS A 81 12.42 7.48 11.55
N LEU A 82 11.58 8.32 10.94
CA LEU A 82 11.98 9.34 10.00
C LEU A 82 11.71 10.72 10.60
N LEU A 83 12.55 11.67 10.22
CA LEU A 83 12.35 13.09 10.49
C LEU A 83 12.22 13.79 9.14
N ALA A 84 11.01 14.22 8.82
CA ALA A 84 10.74 15.07 7.67
C ALA A 84 11.03 16.52 8.06
N ILE A 85 11.77 17.23 7.21
CA ILE A 85 12.20 18.60 7.41
C ILE A 85 11.79 19.41 6.19
N PHE A 86 11.04 20.48 6.41
CA PHE A 86 10.49 21.30 5.36
C PHE A 86 11.12 22.69 5.37
N ASP A 87 11.33 23.30 4.21
CA ASP A 87 11.75 24.71 4.07
C ASP A 87 10.55 25.70 4.11
N SER A 88 9.48 25.29 4.81
CA SER A 88 8.30 26.11 5.11
C SER A 88 7.91 25.90 6.57
N PRO A 89 7.48 26.97 7.29
CA PRO A 89 6.95 26.83 8.65
C PRO A 89 5.60 26.10 8.70
N TYR A 90 4.86 26.08 7.59
CA TYR A 90 3.57 25.43 7.45
C TYR A 90 3.51 24.72 6.08
N PRO A 91 4.04 23.50 5.97
CA PRO A 91 3.97 22.73 4.73
C PRO A 91 2.50 22.38 4.45
N GLU A 92 2.01 22.82 3.30
CA GLU A 92 0.72 22.41 2.77
C GLU A 92 0.89 21.13 1.98
N TYR A 93 -0.15 20.30 1.93
CA TYR A 93 -0.12 19.00 1.27
C TYR A 93 -1.42 18.76 0.50
N ILE A 94 -1.33 17.97 -0.56
CA ILE A 94 -2.47 17.29 -1.18
C ILE A 94 -2.17 15.79 -1.22
N PHE A 95 -3.09 15.03 -0.63
CA PHE A 95 -3.00 13.59 -0.49
C PHE A 95 -3.61 12.83 -1.68
N GLY A 96 -3.10 11.63 -1.95
CA GLY A 96 -3.59 10.74 -3.00
C GLY A 96 -4.99 10.22 -2.73
N SER A 97 -5.30 9.85 -1.50
CA SER A 97 -6.65 9.53 -1.05
C SER A 97 -7.65 10.64 -1.39
N ASP A 98 -7.26 11.90 -1.15
CA ASP A 98 -8.06 13.08 -1.49
C ASP A 98 -8.23 13.27 -3.01
N ILE A 99 -7.15 13.11 -3.80
CA ILE A 99 -7.25 13.17 -5.27
C ILE A 99 -8.22 12.11 -5.79
N LEU A 100 -8.14 10.89 -5.26
CA LEU A 100 -8.99 9.77 -5.69
C LEU A 100 -10.45 9.93 -5.28
N THR A 101 -10.72 10.51 -4.10
CA THR A 101 -12.09 10.64 -3.55
C THR A 101 -12.78 11.94 -3.95
N LYS A 102 -12.04 13.04 -4.11
CA LYS A 102 -12.60 14.36 -4.44
C LYS A 102 -12.69 14.61 -5.94
N THR A 103 -11.89 13.93 -6.77
CA THR A 103 -12.10 13.96 -8.22
C THR A 103 -13.39 13.20 -8.53
N PRO A 104 -14.38 13.81 -9.22
CA PRO A 104 -15.61 13.11 -9.56
C PRO A 104 -15.29 11.81 -10.31
N VAL A 105 -15.87 10.70 -9.87
CA VAL A 105 -15.63 9.37 -10.45
C VAL A 105 -15.91 9.36 -11.95
N GLU A 106 -16.90 10.14 -12.39
CA GLU A 106 -17.29 10.28 -13.79
C GLU A 106 -16.19 10.95 -14.62
N VAL A 107 -15.43 11.90 -14.04
CA VAL A 107 -14.28 12.54 -14.70
C VAL A 107 -13.17 11.51 -14.89
N LEU A 108 -12.76 10.80 -13.84
CA LEU A 108 -11.73 9.74 -13.93
C LEU A 108 -12.15 8.65 -14.93
N ALA A 109 -13.39 8.18 -14.83
CA ALA A 109 -13.91 7.13 -15.68
C ALA A 109 -13.93 7.53 -17.16
N HIS A 110 -14.41 8.74 -17.46
CA HIS A 110 -14.44 9.25 -18.82
C HIS A 110 -13.03 9.47 -19.38
N THR A 111 -12.14 10.12 -18.62
CA THR A 111 -10.77 10.44 -19.05
C THR A 111 -9.96 9.20 -19.39
N TYR A 112 -10.10 8.12 -18.62
CA TYR A 112 -9.27 6.92 -18.74
C TYR A 112 -9.99 5.71 -19.36
N CYS A 113 -11.19 5.90 -19.91
CA CYS A 113 -12.01 4.81 -20.48
C CYS A 113 -12.27 3.66 -19.47
N LEU A 114 -12.59 4.01 -18.23
CA LEU A 114 -12.88 3.05 -17.17
C LEU A 114 -14.39 2.90 -16.96
N ASN A 115 -14.80 1.76 -16.39
CA ASN A 115 -16.17 1.58 -15.93
C ASN A 115 -16.39 2.36 -14.61
N ALA A 116 -17.31 3.32 -14.62
CA ALA A 116 -17.56 4.19 -13.46
C ALA A 116 -18.05 3.43 -12.22
N ASP A 117 -18.92 2.43 -12.38
CA ASP A 117 -19.45 1.65 -11.26
C ASP A 117 -18.39 0.75 -10.63
N GLN A 118 -17.55 0.14 -11.47
CA GLN A 118 -16.40 -0.63 -11.01
C GLN A 118 -15.39 0.26 -10.30
N LEU A 119 -15.08 1.45 -10.84
CA LEU A 119 -14.17 2.39 -10.21
C LEU A 119 -14.70 2.85 -8.84
N ARG A 120 -15.99 3.19 -8.74
CA ARG A 120 -16.64 3.55 -7.48
C ARG A 120 -16.54 2.43 -6.44
N LYS A 121 -16.75 1.18 -6.87
CA LYS A 121 -16.61 0.00 -6.00
C LYS A 121 -15.15 -0.22 -5.57
N THR A 122 -14.18 0.00 -6.47
CA THR A 122 -12.76 -0.16 -6.16
C THR A 122 -12.27 0.88 -5.16
N LEU A 123 -12.75 2.12 -5.26
CA LEU A 123 -12.36 3.22 -4.37
C LEU A 123 -13.15 3.27 -3.06
N SER A 124 -14.24 2.49 -2.92
CA SER A 124 -15.07 2.50 -1.72
C SER A 124 -14.34 2.24 -0.39
N PRO A 125 -13.25 1.46 -0.32
CA PRO A 125 -12.49 1.29 0.92
C PRO A 125 -11.88 2.58 1.47
N LEU A 126 -11.71 3.62 0.63
CA LEU A 126 -11.23 4.92 1.10
C LEU A 126 -12.29 5.66 1.95
N ASN A 127 -13.57 5.29 1.82
CA ASN A 127 -14.68 5.87 2.59
C ASN A 127 -14.77 7.42 2.56
N ASN A 128 -14.25 8.07 1.52
CA ASN A 128 -14.06 9.53 1.44
C ASN A 128 -13.24 10.12 2.60
N GLU A 129 -12.33 9.31 3.17
CA GLU A 129 -11.40 9.70 4.21
C GLU A 129 -9.99 9.93 3.63
N THR A 130 -9.27 10.84 4.27
CA THR A 130 -7.85 11.09 4.00
C THR A 130 -6.99 10.04 4.72
N ILE A 131 -6.01 9.43 4.03
CA ILE A 131 -5.23 8.29 4.55
C ILE A 131 -3.77 8.69 4.78
N ILE A 132 -3.45 9.27 5.93
CA ILE A 132 -2.08 9.75 6.18
C ILE A 132 -1.03 8.61 6.13
N ILE A 133 -1.30 7.48 6.79
CA ILE A 133 -0.43 6.30 6.79
C ILE A 133 -1.26 5.07 6.39
N GLY A 134 -0.86 4.43 5.29
CA GLY A 134 -1.51 3.26 4.70
C GLY A 134 -0.62 1.99 4.71
N PRO A 135 -1.19 0.79 4.52
CA PRO A 135 -2.62 0.50 4.73
C PRO A 135 -3.05 0.85 6.15
N THR A 136 -4.33 1.13 6.36
CA THR A 136 -4.87 1.39 7.72
C THR A 136 -4.91 0.08 8.53
N ASP A 137 -4.91 0.18 9.86
CA ASP A 137 -5.02 -0.99 10.74
C ASP A 137 -6.28 -1.82 10.45
N GLU A 138 -7.38 -1.13 10.16
CA GLU A 138 -8.63 -1.78 9.75
C GLU A 138 -8.45 -2.55 8.44
N CYS A 139 -7.79 -1.95 7.43
CA CYS A 139 -7.51 -2.61 6.16
C CYS A 139 -6.68 -3.88 6.37
N GLU A 140 -5.60 -3.81 7.16
CA GLU A 140 -4.76 -4.98 7.45
C GLU A 140 -5.55 -6.09 8.16
N GLN A 141 -6.32 -5.75 9.19
CA GLN A 141 -7.16 -6.71 9.90
C GLN A 141 -8.17 -7.39 8.98
N ASN A 142 -8.78 -6.63 8.07
CA ASN A 142 -9.75 -7.17 7.11
C ASN A 142 -9.08 -8.08 6.07
N GLN A 143 -7.89 -7.75 5.58
CA GLN A 143 -7.12 -8.63 4.69
C GLN A 143 -6.74 -9.94 5.38
N VAL A 144 -6.29 -9.88 6.63
CA VAL A 144 -5.95 -11.07 7.42
C VAL A 144 -7.17 -11.97 7.62
N LYS A 145 -8.33 -11.40 7.99
CA LYS A 145 -9.60 -12.15 8.12
C LYS A 145 -10.00 -12.82 6.80
N GLN A 146 -9.90 -12.12 5.68
CA GLN A 146 -10.20 -12.68 4.36
C GLN A 146 -9.26 -13.83 3.99
N GLN A 147 -7.96 -13.70 4.29
CA GLN A 147 -6.98 -14.77 4.07
C GLN A 147 -7.33 -16.03 4.88
N TYR A 148 -7.67 -15.87 6.17
CA TYR A 148 -8.10 -17.01 7.01
C TYR A 148 -9.39 -17.65 6.52
N ALA A 149 -10.39 -16.86 6.12
CA ALA A 149 -11.65 -17.37 5.57
C ALA A 149 -11.43 -18.16 4.27
N ASN A 150 -10.58 -17.65 3.38
CA ASN A 150 -10.23 -18.32 2.13
C ASN A 150 -9.50 -19.65 2.40
N GLN A 151 -8.56 -19.69 3.36
CA GLN A 151 -7.89 -20.94 3.76
C GLN A 151 -8.85 -21.98 4.34
N GLN A 152 -9.86 -21.56 5.12
CA GLN A 152 -10.88 -22.48 5.65
C GLN A 152 -11.80 -23.02 4.55
N SER A 153 -12.19 -22.18 3.58
CA SER A 153 -13.01 -22.62 2.44
C SER A 153 -12.27 -23.63 1.57
N VAL A 154 -10.97 -23.43 1.32
CA VAL A 154 -10.11 -24.37 0.58
C VAL A 154 -9.98 -25.70 1.34
N LYS A 155 -9.78 -25.68 2.66
CA LYS A 155 -9.75 -26.92 3.47
C LYS A 155 -11.09 -27.69 3.43
N GLN A 156 -12.23 -27.00 3.46
CA GLN A 156 -13.55 -27.65 3.33
C GLN A 156 -13.79 -28.26 1.94
N THR A 157 -13.24 -27.68 0.88
CA THR A 157 -13.32 -28.25 -0.48
C THR A 157 -12.51 -29.55 -0.58
N TYR A 158 -11.30 -29.59 -0.01
CA TYR A 158 -10.49 -30.83 0.02
C TYR A 158 -11.07 -31.93 0.91
N SER A 159 -11.73 -31.59 2.03
CA SER A 159 -12.43 -32.59 2.85
C SER A 159 -13.70 -33.15 2.21
N ARG A 160 -14.26 -32.49 1.18
CA ARG A 160 -15.42 -32.99 0.43
C ARG A 160 -15.05 -33.87 -0.76
N SER A 161 -13.83 -33.77 -1.31
CA SER A 161 -13.38 -34.61 -2.43
C SER A 161 -12.99 -36.04 -2.04
N ASP A 162 -12.68 -36.30 -0.77
CA ASP A 162 -12.28 -37.63 -0.28
C ASP A 162 -13.45 -38.56 0.06
N ASN A 163 -14.69 -38.13 -0.13
CA ASN A 163 -15.88 -38.92 0.22
C ASN A 163 -16.64 -39.52 -0.98
N SER A 164 -16.02 -39.58 -2.17
CA SER A 164 -16.56 -40.30 -3.33
C SER A 164 -15.79 -41.60 -3.62
N SER A 165 -15.87 -42.55 -2.69
CA SER A 165 -15.62 -43.98 -2.90
C SER A 165 -16.89 -44.65 -2.36
N THR A 166 -17.73 -45.43 -3.02
CA THR A 166 -17.64 -46.42 -4.11
C THR A 166 -19.08 -46.84 -4.39
N TYR A 167 -19.42 -47.29 -5.61
CA TYR A 167 -20.31 -48.45 -5.82
C TYR A 167 -20.32 -48.81 -7.31
N TYR A 168 -19.54 -49.82 -7.69
CA TYR A 168 -19.87 -50.67 -8.85
C TYR A 168 -19.77 -52.12 -8.38
N GLY A 169 -20.89 -52.82 -8.50
CA GLY A 169 -21.12 -54.16 -7.98
C GLY A 169 -20.52 -55.28 -8.86
N GLY A 170 -20.11 -56.34 -8.16
CA GLY A 170 -20.11 -57.77 -8.47
C GLY A 170 -19.91 -58.26 -9.91
N TYR A 171 -18.97 -59.20 -10.07
CA TYR A 171 -19.26 -60.57 -10.54
C TYR A 171 -17.98 -61.43 -10.41
N TYR A 172 -18.07 -62.56 -9.71
CA TYR A 172 -17.03 -63.60 -9.67
C TYR A 172 -17.28 -64.62 -10.78
N PRO A 173 -16.27 -65.04 -11.57
CA PRO A 173 -16.34 -66.29 -12.31
C PRO A 173 -15.60 -67.41 -11.57
N GLN A 174 -16.32 -68.50 -11.30
CA GLN A 174 -15.75 -69.83 -11.08
C GLN A 174 -15.21 -70.37 -12.40
N GLY A 175 -14.11 -71.13 -12.35
CA GLY A 175 -13.70 -71.98 -13.48
C GLY A 175 -12.26 -72.45 -13.40
N GLN A 176 -12.05 -73.60 -12.74
CA GLN A 176 -10.82 -74.38 -12.82
C GLN A 176 -10.61 -74.99 -14.22
N ASN A 177 -9.35 -74.95 -14.65
CA ASN A 177 -8.57 -75.95 -15.39
C ASN A 177 -9.15 -76.61 -16.64
N HIS A 178 -8.40 -76.58 -17.74
CA HIS A 178 -7.65 -77.75 -18.22
C HIS A 178 -6.78 -77.42 -19.47
N PHE A 179 -5.53 -77.87 -19.40
CA PHE A 179 -4.44 -77.98 -20.41
C PHE A 179 -3.83 -76.71 -21.01
#